data_AF-A0A9X7TB91-F1
#
_entry.id   AF-A0A9X7TB91-F1
#
_cell.length_a   1.000
_cell.length_b   1.000
_cell.length_c   1.000
_cell.angle_alpha   90.00
_cell.angle_beta   90.00
_cell.angle_gamma   90.00
#
_symmetry.space_group_name_H-M   'P 1'
#
loop_
_entity.id
_entity.type
_entity.pdbx_description
1 polymer ?
#
loop_
_entity_poly.entity_id
_entity_poly.type
_entity_poly.pdbx_seq_one_letter_code
_entity_poly.pdbx_strand_id
1 'polypeptide(L)'
;MKRIDSNETPTALGNSFLDIKRPLHDKKEEVWIYSHFLLDGHHKMFAAAKAKKAIGLLAFLSLDESFASKEQIDTLFRAFI
;
A
#
# COMPACT_ATOMS: atom_id res chain seq x y z
N MET A 1 -13.58 1.19 -5.85
CA MET A 1 -12.30 1.10 -6.59
C MET A 1 -12.27 2.22 -7.62
N LYS A 2 -11.53 3.30 -7.33
CA LYS A 2 -11.34 4.38 -8.31
C LYS A 2 -10.39 3.85 -9.38
N ARG A 3 -10.84 3.81 -10.63
CA ARG A 3 -10.00 3.42 -11.77
C ARG A 3 -8.85 4.42 -11.84
N ILE A 4 -7.61 3.95 -12.06
CA ILE A 4 -6.48 4.85 -12.36
C ILE A 4 -6.93 5.71 -13.54
N ASP A 5 -6.94 7.03 -13.33
CA ASP A 5 -7.15 7.96 -14.43
C ASP A 5 -5.92 7.87 -15.32
N SER A 6 -6.10 7.52 -16.59
CA SER A 6 -5.00 7.46 -17.57
C SER A 6 -4.30 8.81 -17.76
N ASN A 7 -4.89 9.91 -17.29
CA ASN A 7 -4.29 11.24 -17.31
C ASN A 7 -3.38 11.52 -16.09
N GLU A 8 -3.44 10.71 -15.04
CA GLU A 8 -2.49 10.80 -13.93
C GLU A 8 -1.19 10.07 -14.28
N THR A 9 -0.06 10.77 -14.22
CA THR A 9 1.26 10.16 -14.46
C THR A 9 1.90 9.82 -13.11
N PRO A 10 1.84 8.55 -12.65
CA PRO A 10 2.49 8.16 -11.42
C PRO A 10 3.99 8.44 -11.50
N THR A 11 4.55 8.80 -10.36
CA THR A 11 5.96 9.20 -10.22
C THR A 11 6.81 8.10 -9.59
N ALA A 12 6.17 7.06 -9.04
CA ALA A 12 6.78 5.87 -8.49
C ALA A 12 5.92 4.64 -8.76
N LEU A 13 6.55 3.46 -8.78
CA LEU A 13 5.92 2.16 -8.97
C LEU A 13 6.31 1.21 -7.83
N GLY A 14 5.35 0.48 -7.27
CA GLY A 14 5.61 -0.47 -6.19
C GLY A 14 4.77 -1.75 -6.24
N ASN A 15 5.19 -2.74 -5.46
CA ASN A 15 4.36 -3.86 -5.07
C ASN A 15 4.00 -3.71 -3.59
N SER A 16 2.74 -3.91 -3.25
CA SER A 16 2.21 -3.79 -1.90
C SER A 16 1.64 -5.11 -1.43
N PHE A 17 1.58 -5.30 -0.12
CA PHE A 17 0.81 -6.36 0.51
C PHE A 17 0.30 -5.88 1.87
N LEU A 18 -0.76 -6.52 2.34
CA LEU A 18 -1.35 -6.26 3.63
C LEU A 18 -1.05 -7.43 4.57
N ASP A 19 -0.32 -7.15 5.63
CA ASP A 19 -0.10 -8.10 6.70
C ASP A 19 -0.96 -7.75 7.91
N ILE A 20 -1.53 -8.77 8.54
CA ILE A 20 -2.24 -8.62 9.81
C ILE A 20 -1.63 -9.55 10.83
N LYS A 21 -0.95 -8.94 11.80
CA LYS A 21 -0.28 -9.65 12.90
C LYS A 21 -1.20 -9.67 14.10
N ARG A 22 -1.25 -10.81 14.78
CA ARG A 22 -1.95 -10.98 16.06
C ARG A 22 -0.97 -11.45 17.13
N PRO A 23 -0.96 -10.84 18.32
CA PRO A 23 -0.20 -11.37 19.45
C PRO A 23 -0.64 -12.81 19.76
N LEU A 24 0.31 -13.68 20.11
CA LEU A 24 0.01 -15.09 20.41
C LEU A 24 -0.98 -15.25 21.59
N HIS A 25 -0.92 -14.32 22.55
CA HIS A 25 -1.68 -14.38 23.80
C HIS A 25 -2.84 -13.39 23.88
N ASP A 26 -2.96 -12.46 22.93
CA ASP A 26 -4.06 -11.51 22.88
C ASP A 26 -4.76 -11.57 21.52
N LYS A 27 -5.99 -12.08 21.54
CA LYS A 27 -6.81 -12.23 20.34
C LYS A 27 -7.58 -10.96 19.98
N LYS A 28 -7.52 -9.91 20.81
CA LYS A 28 -8.34 -8.70 20.64
C LYS A 28 -7.65 -7.62 19.83
N GLU A 29 -6.32 -7.65 19.73
CA GLU A 29 -5.57 -6.64 18.98
C GLU A 29 -5.00 -7.20 17.68
N GLU A 30 -5.42 -6.60 16.57
CA GLU A 30 -4.82 -6.79 15.25
C GLU A 30 -3.89 -5.63 14.93
N VAL A 31 -2.67 -5.94 14.52
CA VAL A 31 -1.73 -4.95 14.01
C VAL A 31 -1.75 -5.03 12.48
N TRP A 32 -2.32 -4.01 11.87
CA TRP A 32 -2.44 -3.88 10.42
C TRP A 32 -1.19 -3.21 9.86
N ILE A 33 -0.52 -3.88 8.92
CA ILE A 33 0.71 -3.41 8.31
C ILE A 33 0.52 -3.40 6.80
N TYR A 34 0.35 -2.21 6.24
CA TYR A 34 0.32 -2.02 4.79
C TYR A 34 1.71 -1.60 4.31
N SER A 35 2.38 -2.52 3.62
CA SER A 35 3.79 -2.35 3.21
C SER A 35 3.89 -2.08 1.72
N HIS A 36 4.90 -1.30 1.33
CA HIS A 36 5.22 -0.98 -0.07
C HIS A 36 6.68 -1.29 -0.38
N PHE A 37 6.90 -2.20 -1.32
CA PHE A 37 8.21 -2.46 -1.91
C PHE A 37 8.32 -1.63 -3.18
N LEU A 38 9.24 -0.67 -3.16
CA LEU A 38 9.44 0.22 -4.29
C LEU A 38 10.17 -0.51 -5.41
N LEU A 39 9.55 -0.56 -6.59
CA LEU A 39 10.11 -1.16 -7.80
C LEU A 39 10.84 -0.09 -8.62
N ASP A 40 10.26 1.10 -8.73
CA ASP A 40 10.88 2.26 -9.39
C ASP A 40 10.45 3.59 -8.75
N GLY A 41 11.26 4.63 -8.95
CA GLY A 41 10.96 5.99 -8.47
C GLY A 41 11.75 6.40 -7.24
N HIS A 42 12.74 5.61 -6.80
CA HIS A 42 13.57 5.87 -5.61
C HIS A 42 14.13 7.30 -5.56
N HIS A 43 14.71 7.78 -6.66
CA HIS A 43 15.25 9.15 -6.73
C HIS A 43 14.14 10.21 -6.71
N LYS A 44 13.00 9.97 -7.35
CA LYS A 44 11.85 10.89 -7.35
C LYS A 44 11.24 10.97 -5.95
N MET A 45 11.15 9.84 -5.24
CA MET A 45 10.67 9.79 -3.86
C MET A 45 11.61 10.52 -2.91
N PHE A 46 12.92 10.32 -3.05
CA PHE A 46 13.91 11.07 -2.29
C PHE A 46 13.86 12.58 -2.57
N ALA A 47 13.74 12.98 -3.84
CA ALA A 47 13.62 14.38 -4.23
C ALA A 47 12.31 15.00 -3.71
N ALA A 48 11.19 14.28 -3.80
CA ALA A 48 9.89 14.71 -3.28
C ALA A 48 9.93 14.92 -1.76
N ALA A 49 10.57 13.99 -1.02
CA ALA A 49 10.76 14.12 0.42
C ALA A 49 11.59 15.37 0.77
N LYS A 50 12.72 15.60 0.09
CA LYS A 50 13.53 16.83 0.26
C LYS A 50 12.73 18.09 -0.03
N ALA A 51 11.91 18.06 -1.08
CA ALA A 51 11.07 19.18 -1.51
C ALA A 51 9.77 19.33 -0.71
N LYS A 52 9.47 18.41 0.22
CA LYS A 52 8.18 18.29 0.92
C LYS A 52 6.97 18.30 -0.03
N LYS A 53 7.10 17.60 -1.15
CA LYS A 53 6.04 17.45 -2.16
C LYS A 53 5.45 16.06 -2.11
N ALA A 54 4.16 15.96 -2.44
CA ALA A 54 3.49 14.67 -2.61
C ALA A 54 4.11 13.89 -3.77
N ILE A 55 4.03 12.56 -3.68
CA ILE A 55 4.39 11.63 -4.76
C ILE A 55 3.16 10.80 -5.13
N GLY A 56 3.00 10.53 -6.42
CA GLY A 56 2.00 9.60 -6.92
C GLY A 56 2.61 8.20 -7.00
N LEU A 57 2.23 7.31 -6.10
CA LEU A 57 2.64 5.91 -6.12
C LEU A 57 1.56 5.07 -6.80
N LEU A 58 1.92 4.46 -7.92
CA LEU A 58 1.15 3.35 -8.48
C LEU A 58 1.64 2.06 -7.81
N ALA A 59 0.76 1.32 -7.16
CA ALA A 59 1.14 0.06 -6.53
C ALA A 59 0.18 -1.08 -6.87
N PHE A 60 0.76 -2.25 -7.16
CA PHE A 60 0.02 -3.50 -7.30
C PHE A 60 -0.14 -4.13 -5.91
N LEU A 61 -1.33 -4.62 -5.58
CA LEU A 61 -1.57 -5.33 -4.33
C LEU A 61 -1.44 -6.84 -4.57
N SER A 62 -0.42 -7.47 -3.96
CA SER A 62 -0.24 -8.91 -3.98
C SER A 62 -1.22 -9.57 -3.02
N LEU A 63 -2.17 -10.33 -3.55
CA LEU A 63 -3.19 -11.03 -2.78
C LEU A 63 -2.69 -12.39 -2.28
N ASP A 64 -1.91 -13.10 -3.08
CA ASP A 64 -1.43 -14.46 -2.77
C ASP A 64 -0.30 -14.47 -1.73
N GLU A 65 0.51 -13.41 -1.70
CA GLU A 65 1.62 -13.23 -0.76
C GLU A 65 1.21 -12.49 0.52
N SER A 66 -0.09 -12.22 0.69
CA SER A 66 -0.66 -11.48 1.82
C SER A 66 -1.19 -12.44 2.88
N PHE A 67 -0.86 -12.19 4.16
CA PHE A 67 -1.48 -12.92 5.27
C PHE A 67 -2.89 -12.44 5.61
N ALA A 68 -3.34 -11.32 5.03
CA ALA A 68 -4.69 -10.82 5.25
C ALA A 68 -5.75 -11.66 4.52
N SER A 69 -6.90 -11.83 5.19
CA SER A 69 -8.09 -12.43 4.58
C SER A 69 -8.70 -11.50 3.53
N LYS A 70 -9.58 -12.05 2.69
CA LYS A 70 -10.31 -11.26 1.69
C LYS A 70 -11.12 -10.13 2.32
N GLU A 71 -11.79 -10.37 3.46
CA GLU A 71 -12.57 -9.36 4.18
C GLU A 71 -11.69 -8.22 4.71
N GLN A 72 -10.46 -8.54 5.10
CA GLN A 72 -9.48 -7.56 5.55
C GLN A 72 -8.96 -6.72 4.37
N ILE A 73 -8.70 -7.36 3.22
CA ILE A 73 -8.35 -6.66 1.97
C ILE A 73 -9.50 -5.75 1.49
N ASP A 74 -10.75 -6.20 1.57
CA ASP A 74 -11.92 -5.38 1.23
C ASP A 74 -12.04 -4.15 2.14
N THR A 75 -11.62 -4.29 3.41
CA THR A 75 -11.57 -3.17 4.36
C THR A 75 -10.50 -2.15 3.98
N LEU A 76 -9.33 -2.60 3.52
CA LEU A 76 -8.30 -1.72 2.96
C LEU A 76 -8.86 -0.92 1.76
N PHE A 77 -9.55 -1.58 0.83
CA PHE A 77 -10.10 -0.89 -0.34
C PHE A 77 -11.18 0.14 0.01
N ARG A 78 -11.98 -0.09 1.05
CA ARG A 78 -12.96 0.88 1.54
C ARG A 78 -12.31 2.14 2.13
N ALA A 79 -11.11 2.04 2.70
CA ALA A 79 -10.40 3.19 3.25
C ALA A 79 -9.84 4.15 2.19
N PHE A 80 -9.71 3.70 0.93
CA PHE A 80 -9.19 4.48 -0.20
C PHE A 80 -10.28 4.97 -1.18
N ILE A 81 -11.57 4.85 -0.82
CA ILE A 81 -12.72 5.39 -1.56
C ILE A 81 -13.24 6.61 -0.81
#